data_AF-A0A9D5CXM6-F1
#
_entry.id   AF-A0A9D5CXM6-F1
#
_cell.length_a   1.000
_cell.length_b   1.000
_cell.length_c   1.000
_cell.angle_alpha   90.00
_cell.angle_beta   90.00
_cell.angle_gamma   90.00
#
_symmetry.space_group_name_H-M   'P 1'
#
loop_
_entity.id
_entity.type
_entity.pdbx_description
1 polymer ?
#
loop_
_entity_poly.entity_id
_entity_poly.type
_entity_poly.pdbx_seq_one_letter_code
_entity_poly.pdbx_strand_id
1 'polypeptide(L)'
;MAAETEVSAADLALSETNINWERLDKTKFHVIGAMLFTVQSGLLHPIAVVKTRMQVAEGEMAHMHSFSVFKNILRNNGLAGIFRGFGTSAIGSLPGRVLALTSLEVSKEKMLKATEDLDMPEATRLAVANGTAGMFSNLVSSAYFVPLEVICQRLMVQGLPGISKYNGPFDAAHKIFKSEGLRGLYRGFGLTLLTQSPAAALWWGAYGSAQHVIWRSLGFGDDIERKPSHLELVTVQATAGTIAGACSSIITTPIDTIKTRLQVMDDYRTGRPSVWRTTKVLLQEDGWRGFYRGFGPRFLNMSLWGTSMIVTYELIKRLSISALGSASRPCPARVKMGLSFTKLFSRLFAKKEMRILMVGLDAAGKTTILYKLKLGEIVTTIPTIGFNVETVEYKNISFTVWDVGGQDKIRPLWRHYFQNTQGLIFVVDSNDRDRVVEARDELHRMLNEDELREAVLLVFANKQDLPNAMNAAEITDKLGLHSLRQRHWYIQSTCATSGEGLYEGLDWLSNNIASKA
;
A
#
# COMPACT_ATOMS: atom_id res chain seq x y z
N MET A 1 -45.65 -9.13 18.85
CA MET A 1 -45.81 -9.25 17.40
C MET A 1 -44.48 -8.84 16.79
N ALA A 2 -43.59 -9.80 16.57
CA ALA A 2 -42.24 -9.59 16.07
C ALA A 2 -42.31 -9.47 14.54
N ALA A 3 -41.77 -8.39 13.99
CA ALA A 3 -41.47 -8.29 12.57
C ALA A 3 -39.99 -8.65 12.41
N GLU A 4 -39.74 -9.86 11.92
CA GLU A 4 -38.44 -10.29 11.40
C GLU A 4 -38.02 -9.33 10.29
N THR A 5 -36.86 -8.70 10.45
CA THR A 5 -36.24 -7.93 9.37
C THR A 5 -35.36 -8.88 8.58
N GLU A 6 -35.89 -9.40 7.47
CA GLU A 6 -35.11 -10.10 6.45
C GLU A 6 -33.97 -9.18 6.00
N VAL A 7 -32.73 -9.56 6.32
CA VAL A 7 -31.54 -8.93 5.75
C VAL A 7 -31.56 -9.24 4.26
N SER A 8 -31.90 -8.24 3.46
CA SER A 8 -31.96 -8.33 2.01
C SER A 8 -30.59 -8.75 1.46
N ALA A 9 -30.58 -9.62 0.44
CA ALA A 9 -29.39 -10.01 -0.31
C ALA A 9 -28.57 -8.82 -0.86
N ALA A 10 -29.17 -7.62 -0.91
CA ALA A 10 -28.50 -6.37 -1.21
C ALA A 10 -27.48 -5.95 -0.14
N ASP A 11 -27.75 -6.15 1.15
CA ASP A 11 -26.80 -5.79 2.22
C ASP A 11 -25.59 -6.72 2.26
N LEU A 12 -25.79 -7.99 1.91
CA LEU A 12 -24.71 -8.96 1.69
C LEU A 12 -23.84 -8.58 0.48
N ALA A 13 -24.44 -8.09 -0.60
CA ALA A 13 -23.72 -7.63 -1.79
C ALA A 13 -22.96 -6.31 -1.58
N LEU A 14 -23.37 -5.48 -0.63
CA LEU A 14 -22.73 -4.18 -0.36
C LEU A 14 -21.45 -4.27 0.50
N SER A 15 -21.21 -5.40 1.15
CA SER A 15 -19.91 -5.72 1.76
C SER A 15 -18.82 -6.04 0.73
N GLU A 16 -19.17 -6.19 -0.56
CA GLU A 16 -18.23 -6.58 -1.63
C GLU A 16 -17.46 -5.41 -2.28
N THR A 17 -17.81 -4.15 -1.99
CA THR A 17 -17.17 -2.99 -2.65
C THR A 17 -15.86 -2.52 -2.01
N ASN A 18 -15.57 -2.89 -0.76
CA ASN A 18 -14.26 -2.67 -0.14
C ASN A 18 -13.47 -3.97 -0.20
N ILE A 19 -12.68 -4.14 -1.26
CA ILE A 19 -11.70 -5.23 -1.34
C ILE A 19 -10.62 -4.93 -0.30
N ASN A 20 -10.81 -5.46 0.91
CA ASN A 20 -9.84 -5.38 1.99
C ASN A 20 -8.56 -6.11 1.60
N TRP A 21 -7.42 -5.60 2.07
CA TRP A 21 -6.09 -6.14 1.76
C TRP A 21 -5.97 -7.64 2.04
N GLU A 22 -6.66 -8.12 3.07
CA GLU A 22 -6.72 -9.53 3.47
C GLU A 22 -7.42 -10.44 2.45
N ARG A 23 -8.34 -9.91 1.64
CA ARG A 23 -9.04 -10.66 0.58
C ARG A 23 -8.22 -10.77 -0.71
N LEU A 24 -7.06 -10.11 -0.78
CA LEU A 24 -6.21 -10.11 -1.96
C LEU A 24 -5.19 -11.25 -1.90
N ASP A 25 -5.10 -12.01 -2.99
CA ASP A 25 -3.93 -12.84 -3.25
C ASP A 25 -2.75 -11.91 -3.55
N LYS A 26 -1.87 -11.72 -2.56
CA LYS A 26 -0.71 -10.81 -2.62
C LYS A 26 0.23 -11.16 -3.79
N THR A 27 0.33 -12.44 -4.15
CA THR A 27 1.17 -12.88 -5.27
C THR A 27 0.54 -12.46 -6.59
N LYS A 28 -0.76 -12.71 -6.79
CA LYS A 28 -1.50 -12.23 -7.96
C LYS A 28 -1.47 -10.71 -8.04
N PHE A 29 -1.68 -10.02 -6.92
CA PHE A 29 -1.68 -8.56 -6.83
C PHE A 29 -0.36 -7.95 -7.33
N HIS A 30 0.78 -8.45 -6.86
CA HIS A 30 2.08 -7.94 -7.29
C HIS A 30 2.41 -8.32 -8.74
N VAL A 31 2.08 -9.54 -9.19
CA VAL A 31 2.39 -10.01 -10.55
C VAL A 31 1.51 -9.31 -11.59
N ILE A 32 0.18 -9.30 -11.39
CA ILE A 32 -0.78 -8.60 -12.25
C ILE A 32 -0.50 -7.10 -12.21
N GLY A 33 -0.18 -6.55 -11.04
CA GLY A 33 0.23 -5.17 -10.90
C GLY A 33 1.44 -4.83 -11.75
N ALA A 34 2.52 -5.61 -11.68
CA ALA A 34 3.71 -5.39 -12.49
C ALA A 34 3.41 -5.44 -14.00
N MET A 35 2.57 -6.37 -14.45
CA MET A 35 2.15 -6.47 -15.86
C MET A 35 1.33 -5.27 -16.30
N LEU A 36 0.25 -4.95 -15.57
CA LEU A 36 -0.66 -3.87 -15.95
C LEU A 36 0.01 -2.49 -15.89
N PHE A 37 0.85 -2.22 -14.89
CA PHE A 37 1.64 -0.97 -14.85
C PHE A 37 2.67 -0.90 -15.98
N THR A 38 3.21 -2.03 -16.43
CA THR A 38 4.12 -2.07 -17.60
C THR A 38 3.36 -1.78 -18.90
N VAL A 39 2.16 -2.38 -19.07
CA VAL A 39 1.28 -2.11 -20.22
C VAL A 39 0.86 -0.63 -20.24
N GLN A 40 0.41 -0.10 -19.11
CA GLN A 40 0.07 1.32 -18.96
C GLN A 40 1.27 2.22 -19.33
N SER A 41 2.47 1.89 -18.84
CA SER A 41 3.69 2.63 -19.19
C SER A 41 3.97 2.57 -20.70
N GLY A 42 3.74 1.41 -21.33
CA GLY A 42 3.89 1.23 -22.78
C GLY A 42 2.92 2.08 -23.60
N LEU A 43 1.66 2.18 -23.16
CA LEU A 43 0.65 3.01 -23.82
C LEU A 43 0.98 4.51 -23.77
N LEU A 44 1.58 4.96 -22.67
CA LEU A 44 1.93 6.37 -22.47
C LEU A 44 3.33 6.73 -23.00
N HIS A 45 4.17 5.74 -23.29
CA HIS A 45 5.56 5.95 -23.72
C HIS A 45 5.69 6.76 -25.02
N PRO A 46 4.87 6.57 -26.08
CA PRO A 46 4.96 7.39 -27.29
C PRO A 46 4.78 8.89 -27.02
N ILE A 47 3.90 9.25 -26.07
CA ILE A 47 3.66 10.64 -25.66
C ILE A 47 4.91 11.18 -24.96
N ALA A 48 5.55 10.37 -24.10
CA ALA A 48 6.80 10.74 -23.45
C ALA A 48 7.93 10.98 -24.47
N VAL A 49 8.05 10.16 -25.53
CA VAL A 49 9.05 10.37 -26.59
C VAL A 49 8.81 11.69 -27.33
N VAL A 50 7.57 11.98 -27.71
CA VAL A 50 7.22 13.25 -28.38
C VAL A 50 7.52 14.44 -27.48
N LYS A 51 7.13 14.38 -26.20
CA LYS A 51 7.43 15.40 -25.19
C LYS A 51 8.93 15.69 -25.13
N THR A 52 9.74 14.65 -24.91
CA THR A 52 11.19 14.78 -24.73
C THR A 52 11.86 15.34 -25.99
N ARG A 53 11.43 14.92 -27.20
CA ARG A 53 11.96 15.49 -28.44
C ARG A 53 11.60 16.96 -28.60
N MET A 54 10.37 17.36 -28.30
CA MET A 54 9.94 18.76 -28.39
C MET A 54 10.68 19.67 -27.38
N GLN A 55 10.94 19.17 -26.17
CA GLN A 55 11.69 19.92 -25.15
C GLN A 55 13.15 20.17 -25.54
N VAL A 56 13.74 19.26 -26.30
CA VAL A 56 15.15 19.33 -26.71
C VAL A 56 15.34 19.96 -28.09
N ALA A 57 14.35 19.88 -28.98
CA ALA A 57 14.43 20.36 -30.36
C ALA A 57 14.97 21.80 -30.47
N GLU A 58 15.77 22.01 -31.51
CA GLU A 58 16.35 23.29 -31.92
C GLU A 58 15.87 23.63 -33.35
N GLY A 59 15.90 24.92 -33.71
CA GLY A 59 15.56 25.39 -35.06
C GLY A 59 14.11 25.12 -35.46
N GLU A 60 13.85 24.83 -36.75
CA GLU A 60 12.50 24.63 -37.29
C GLU A 60 11.71 23.51 -36.58
N MET A 61 12.40 22.50 -36.05
CA MET A 61 11.73 21.42 -35.30
C MET A 61 11.20 21.87 -33.94
N ALA A 62 11.68 22.99 -33.39
CA ALA A 62 11.20 23.53 -32.12
C ALA A 62 9.75 24.06 -32.21
N HIS A 63 9.30 24.46 -33.40
CA HIS A 63 7.97 25.04 -33.61
C HIS A 63 6.95 24.02 -34.18
N MET A 64 7.36 22.77 -34.38
CA MET A 64 6.45 21.74 -34.88
C MET A 64 5.37 21.38 -33.85
N HIS A 65 4.13 21.20 -34.32
CA HIS A 65 3.08 20.61 -33.50
C HIS A 65 3.39 19.16 -33.10
N SER A 66 2.91 18.74 -31.93
CA SER A 66 3.14 17.41 -31.35
C SER A 66 2.82 16.26 -32.31
N PHE A 67 1.71 16.37 -33.06
CA PHE A 67 1.31 15.36 -34.03
C PHE A 67 2.25 15.29 -35.23
N SER A 68 2.78 16.44 -35.67
CA SER A 68 3.79 16.50 -36.72
C SER A 68 5.11 15.87 -36.28
N VAL A 69 5.52 16.09 -35.03
CA VAL A 69 6.69 15.42 -34.44
C VAL A 69 6.46 13.90 -34.36
N PHE A 70 5.29 13.44 -33.89
CA PHE A 70 4.93 12.03 -33.88
C PHE A 70 5.01 11.39 -35.28
N LYS A 71 4.40 12.03 -36.29
CA LYS A 71 4.44 11.57 -37.68
C LYS A 71 5.87 11.56 -38.24
N ASN A 72 6.69 12.55 -37.90
CA ASN A 72 8.10 12.61 -38.29
C ASN A 72 8.89 11.43 -37.69
N ILE A 73 8.71 11.12 -36.41
CA ILE A 73 9.35 9.95 -35.76
C ILE A 73 8.97 8.66 -36.47
N LEU A 74 7.67 8.44 -36.73
CA LEU A 74 7.19 7.25 -37.41
C LEU A 74 7.77 7.13 -38.83
N ARG A 75 7.80 8.23 -39.60
CA ARG A 75 8.31 8.24 -40.97
C ARG A 75 9.82 7.98 -41.04
N ASN A 76 10.60 8.53 -40.11
CA ASN A 76 12.06 8.50 -40.18
C ASN A 76 12.71 7.41 -39.31
N ASN A 77 12.03 6.91 -38.28
CA ASN A 77 12.57 5.93 -37.34
C ASN A 77 11.67 4.71 -37.14
N GLY A 78 10.48 4.67 -37.76
CA GLY A 78 9.51 3.59 -37.60
C GLY A 78 8.96 3.46 -36.18
N LEU A 79 8.30 2.33 -35.91
CA LEU A 79 7.74 2.00 -34.59
C LEU A 79 8.82 1.90 -33.51
N ALA A 80 10.02 1.41 -33.85
CA ALA A 80 11.13 1.37 -32.92
C ALA A 80 11.52 2.76 -32.40
N GLY A 81 11.33 3.82 -33.20
CA GLY A 81 11.60 5.20 -32.84
C GLY A 81 10.72 5.74 -31.71
N ILE A 82 9.42 5.43 -31.73
CA ILE A 82 8.45 5.88 -30.71
C ILE A 82 8.52 5.06 -29.41
N PHE A 83 9.23 3.92 -29.39
CA PHE A 83 9.44 3.08 -28.21
C PHE A 83 10.89 3.09 -27.69
N ARG A 84 11.77 3.95 -28.22
CA ARG A 84 13.15 4.06 -27.71
C ARG A 84 13.16 4.42 -26.22
N GLY A 85 14.00 3.73 -25.45
CA GLY A 85 14.12 3.91 -24.00
C GLY A 85 13.06 3.18 -23.18
N PHE A 86 12.03 2.58 -23.80
CA PHE A 86 10.95 1.91 -23.05
C PHE A 86 11.48 0.77 -22.18
N GLY A 87 12.35 -0.10 -22.70
CA GLY A 87 12.93 -1.20 -21.92
C GLY A 87 13.72 -0.73 -20.70
N THR A 88 14.49 0.35 -20.84
CA THR A 88 15.23 0.99 -19.74
C THR A 88 14.28 1.52 -18.66
N SER A 89 13.20 2.19 -19.09
CA SER A 89 12.18 2.74 -18.19
C SER A 89 11.36 1.64 -17.49
N ALA A 90 10.91 0.64 -18.24
CA ALA A 90 10.01 -0.41 -17.76
C ALA A 90 10.71 -1.40 -16.81
N ILE A 91 11.86 -1.97 -17.23
CA ILE A 91 12.58 -2.99 -16.46
C ILE A 91 13.48 -2.33 -15.43
N GLY A 92 14.19 -1.27 -15.83
CA GLY A 92 15.11 -0.56 -14.96
C GLY A 92 14.41 0.10 -13.77
N SER A 93 13.13 0.48 -13.87
CA SER A 93 12.46 1.17 -12.76
C SER A 93 12.07 0.27 -11.58
N LEU A 94 12.05 -1.06 -11.74
CA LEU A 94 11.52 -1.97 -10.72
C LEU A 94 12.30 -1.90 -9.38
N PRO A 95 13.64 -1.97 -9.36
CA PRO A 95 14.38 -1.85 -8.09
C PRO A 95 14.21 -0.47 -7.45
N GLY A 96 14.11 0.59 -8.26
CA GLY A 96 13.88 1.94 -7.77
C GLY A 96 12.53 2.09 -7.04
N ARG A 97 11.48 1.40 -7.50
CA ARG A 97 10.17 1.38 -6.82
C ARG A 97 10.25 0.71 -5.46
N VAL A 98 11.00 -0.39 -5.35
CA VAL A 98 11.23 -1.09 -4.07
C VAL A 98 12.01 -0.19 -3.11
N LEU A 99 13.05 0.50 -3.59
CA LEU A 99 13.82 1.45 -2.79
C LEU A 99 12.95 2.61 -2.31
N ALA A 100 12.08 3.16 -3.16
CA ALA A 100 11.17 4.24 -2.80
C ALA A 100 10.20 3.82 -1.68
N LEU A 101 9.50 2.69 -1.84
CA LEU A 101 8.55 2.19 -0.85
C LEU A 101 9.24 1.86 0.48
N THR A 102 10.36 1.14 0.43
CA THR A 102 11.10 0.78 1.65
C THR A 102 11.59 2.02 2.40
N SER A 103 12.14 3.00 1.66
CA SER A 103 12.61 4.25 2.27
C SER A 103 11.45 5.08 2.82
N LEU A 104 10.30 5.06 2.16
CA LEU A 104 9.11 5.78 2.63
C LEU A 104 8.63 5.21 3.98
N GLU A 105 8.42 3.89 4.06
CA GLU A 105 7.92 3.25 5.28
C GLU A 105 8.91 3.38 6.44
N VAL A 106 10.19 3.09 6.22
CA VAL A 106 11.22 3.18 7.27
C VAL A 106 11.37 4.62 7.77
N SER A 107 11.37 5.61 6.88
CA SER A 107 11.49 7.01 7.29
C SER A 107 10.24 7.50 7.99
N LYS A 108 9.05 7.07 7.57
CA LYS A 108 7.79 7.42 8.21
C LYS A 108 7.74 6.88 9.64
N GLU A 109 8.06 5.60 9.84
CA GLU A 109 8.08 4.97 11.17
C GLU A 109 9.08 5.68 12.10
N LYS A 110 10.29 5.96 11.61
CA LYS A 110 11.30 6.69 12.39
C LYS A 110 10.85 8.10 12.75
N MET A 111 10.18 8.81 11.84
CA MET A 111 9.71 10.16 12.09
C MET A 111 8.54 10.18 13.07
N LEU A 112 7.62 9.21 13.00
CA LEU A 112 6.56 9.06 13.99
C LEU A 112 7.11 8.81 15.39
N LYS A 113 8.10 7.92 15.53
CA LYS A 113 8.80 7.69 16.80
C LYS A 113 9.53 8.93 17.31
N ALA A 114 10.23 9.66 16.42
CA ALA A 114 10.97 10.86 16.79
C ALA A 114 10.07 12.05 17.18
N THR A 115 8.79 12.02 16.79
CA THR A 115 7.81 13.08 17.07
C THR A 115 6.78 12.64 18.12
N GLU A 116 6.99 11.49 18.76
CA GLU A 116 6.08 10.93 19.78
C GLU A 116 6.04 11.78 21.05
N ASP A 117 7.20 12.28 21.48
CA ASP A 117 7.36 13.11 22.68
C ASP A 117 7.09 14.61 22.44
N LEU A 118 6.76 15.01 21.21
CA LEU A 118 6.46 16.40 20.87
C LEU A 118 4.95 16.66 21.03
N ASP A 119 4.59 17.69 21.80
CA ASP A 119 3.21 18.14 21.98
C ASP A 119 2.69 18.80 20.69
N MET A 120 2.19 17.97 19.76
CA MET A 120 1.68 18.39 18.46
C MET A 120 0.35 17.69 18.15
N PRO A 121 -0.61 18.36 17.48
CA PRO A 121 -1.83 17.72 17.01
C PRO A 121 -1.53 16.53 16.10
N GLU A 122 -2.30 15.45 16.20
CA GLU A 122 -2.07 14.21 15.47
C GLU A 122 -2.00 14.42 13.95
N ALA A 123 -2.88 15.27 13.40
CA ALA A 123 -2.87 15.63 11.98
C ALA A 123 -1.55 16.27 11.54
N THR A 124 -0.98 17.16 12.38
CA THR A 124 0.31 17.80 12.12
C THR A 124 1.45 16.81 12.23
N ARG A 125 1.43 15.92 13.23
CA ARG A 125 2.43 14.85 13.40
C ARG A 125 2.44 13.92 12.19
N LEU A 126 1.27 13.47 11.73
CA LEU A 126 1.12 12.65 10.53
C LEU A 126 1.58 13.39 9.27
N ALA A 127 1.27 14.68 9.13
CA ALA A 127 1.70 15.49 7.98
C ALA A 127 3.22 15.64 7.93
N VAL A 128 3.85 15.92 9.08
CA VAL A 128 5.32 16.01 9.21
C VAL A 128 5.96 14.67 8.89
N ALA A 129 5.47 13.57 9.48
CA ALA A 129 6.00 12.24 9.24
C ALA A 129 5.90 11.82 7.76
N ASN A 130 4.74 11.97 7.14
CA ASN A 130 4.54 11.63 5.72
C ASN A 130 5.36 12.56 4.80
N GLY A 131 5.44 13.86 5.12
CA GLY A 131 6.19 14.84 4.35
C GLY A 131 7.69 14.55 4.35
N THR A 132 8.28 14.38 5.53
CA THR A 132 9.72 14.05 5.66
C THR A 132 10.02 12.69 5.04
N ALA A 133 9.18 11.68 5.28
CA ALA A 133 9.35 10.36 4.68
C ALA A 133 9.30 10.41 3.16
N GLY A 134 8.36 11.17 2.59
CA GLY A 134 8.25 11.38 1.15
C GLY A 134 9.48 12.05 0.55
N MET A 135 10.03 13.08 1.22
CA MET A 135 11.24 13.77 0.78
C MET A 135 12.48 12.85 0.84
N PHE A 136 12.65 12.10 1.93
CA PHE A 136 13.78 11.19 2.08
C PHE A 136 13.69 10.01 1.10
N SER A 137 12.50 9.43 0.94
CA SER A 137 12.24 8.40 -0.06
C SER A 137 12.56 8.89 -1.48
N ASN A 138 12.17 10.12 -1.81
CA ASN A 138 12.49 10.71 -3.11
C ASN A 138 14.01 10.87 -3.30
N LEU A 139 14.74 11.28 -2.27
CA LEU A 139 16.21 11.39 -2.32
C LEU A 139 16.87 10.04 -2.62
N VAL A 140 16.52 9.01 -1.85
CA VAL A 140 17.11 7.66 -1.97
C VAL A 140 16.75 7.04 -3.32
N SER A 141 15.48 7.11 -3.71
CA SER A 141 15.03 6.52 -4.98
C SER A 141 15.59 7.27 -6.18
N SER A 142 15.73 8.61 -6.12
CA SER A 142 16.36 9.41 -7.17
C SER A 142 17.82 9.03 -7.40
N ALA A 143 18.56 8.59 -6.37
CA ALA A 143 19.94 8.13 -6.52
C ALA A 143 20.05 6.92 -7.47
N TYR A 144 18.99 6.13 -7.58
CA TYR A 144 18.89 5.01 -8.52
C TYR A 144 18.21 5.41 -9.84
N PHE A 145 17.12 6.19 -9.77
CA PHE A 145 16.32 6.54 -10.95
C PHE A 145 17.01 7.50 -11.91
N VAL A 146 17.78 8.47 -11.42
CA VAL A 146 18.32 9.53 -12.28
C VAL A 146 19.27 8.99 -13.36
N PRO A 147 20.23 8.08 -13.09
CA PRO A 147 21.03 7.47 -14.15
C PRO A 147 20.22 6.78 -15.23
N LEU A 148 19.16 6.05 -14.84
CA LEU A 148 18.27 5.38 -15.79
C LEU A 148 17.45 6.39 -16.59
N GLU A 149 17.00 7.47 -15.95
CA GLU A 149 16.28 8.56 -16.60
C GLU A 149 17.16 9.24 -17.66
N VAL A 150 18.42 9.57 -17.33
CA VAL A 150 19.38 10.18 -18.27
C VAL A 150 19.61 9.28 -19.49
N ILE A 151 19.87 7.98 -19.27
CA ILE A 151 20.03 7.00 -20.35
C ILE A 151 18.77 6.94 -21.21
N CYS A 152 17.59 6.86 -20.58
CA CYS A 152 16.31 6.78 -21.25
C CYS A 152 16.05 8.02 -22.12
N GLN A 153 16.24 9.22 -21.57
CA GLN A 153 16.02 10.48 -22.30
C GLN A 153 16.97 10.62 -23.50
N ARG A 154 18.24 10.25 -23.36
CA ARG A 154 19.20 10.25 -24.49
C ARG A 154 18.81 9.27 -25.58
N LEU A 155 18.23 8.12 -25.24
CA LEU A 155 17.67 7.19 -26.23
C LEU A 155 16.42 7.76 -26.93
N MET A 156 15.54 8.47 -26.20
CA MET A 156 14.30 9.04 -26.74
C MET A 156 14.54 10.13 -27.79
N VAL A 157 15.59 10.93 -27.62
CA VAL A 157 15.89 12.07 -28.52
C VAL A 157 16.71 11.72 -29.76
N GLN A 158 17.19 10.48 -29.88
CA GLN A 158 17.96 10.05 -31.04
C GLN A 158 17.19 10.27 -32.34
N GLY A 159 17.85 10.87 -33.33
CA GLY A 159 17.25 11.25 -34.61
C GLY A 159 17.01 12.75 -34.75
N LEU A 160 17.19 13.53 -33.69
CA LEU A 160 17.36 14.98 -33.78
C LEU A 160 18.78 15.32 -34.29
N PRO A 161 18.95 16.40 -35.08
CA PRO A 161 20.26 16.91 -35.48
C PRO A 161 21.16 17.18 -34.27
N GLY A 162 22.45 16.87 -34.37
CA GLY A 162 23.43 17.12 -33.30
C GLY A 162 23.41 16.14 -32.12
N ILE A 163 22.49 15.17 -32.09
CA ILE A 163 22.41 14.17 -31.01
C ILE A 163 23.18 12.89 -31.37
N SER A 164 24.00 12.44 -30.42
CA SER A 164 24.76 11.18 -30.49
C SER A 164 23.86 9.95 -30.71
N LYS A 165 24.34 8.99 -31.51
CA LYS A 165 23.67 7.70 -31.72
C LYS A 165 24.18 6.64 -30.75
N TYR A 166 23.24 5.92 -30.14
CA TYR A 166 23.45 4.79 -29.25
C TYR A 166 22.77 3.54 -29.81
N ASN A 167 23.45 2.41 -29.65
CA ASN A 167 22.94 1.10 -30.09
C ASN A 167 22.01 0.46 -29.04
N GLY A 168 22.01 0.99 -27.81
CA GLY A 168 21.20 0.49 -26.70
C GLY A 168 21.53 1.18 -25.38
N PRO A 169 20.88 0.79 -24.27
CA PRO A 169 21.07 1.43 -22.96
C PRO A 169 22.47 1.23 -22.38
N PHE A 170 23.09 0.06 -22.57
CA PHE A 170 24.45 -0.19 -22.09
C PHE A 170 25.49 0.58 -22.90
N ASP A 171 25.32 0.69 -24.21
CA ASP A 171 26.17 1.53 -25.07
C ASP A 171 26.03 3.02 -24.70
N ALA A 172 24.80 3.47 -24.43
CA ALA A 172 24.56 4.82 -23.92
C ALA A 172 25.26 5.06 -22.57
N ALA A 173 25.06 4.17 -21.59
CA ALA A 173 25.70 4.28 -20.29
C ALA A 173 27.24 4.32 -20.40
N HIS A 174 27.81 3.44 -21.23
CA HIS A 174 29.26 3.38 -21.45
C HIS A 174 29.79 4.66 -22.11
N LYS A 175 29.15 5.14 -23.17
CA LYS A 175 29.56 6.38 -23.87
C LYS A 175 29.44 7.59 -22.97
N ILE A 176 28.34 7.75 -22.22
CA ILE A 176 28.16 8.85 -21.26
C ILE A 176 29.25 8.80 -20.19
N PHE A 177 29.51 7.63 -19.61
CA PHE A 177 30.54 7.48 -18.60
C PHE A 177 31.94 7.81 -19.16
N LYS A 178 32.22 7.43 -20.40
CA LYS A 178 33.50 7.71 -21.06
C LYS A 178 33.67 9.19 -21.42
N SER A 179 32.62 9.87 -21.86
CA SER A 179 32.70 11.28 -22.29
C SER A 179 32.55 12.29 -21.15
N GLU A 180 31.71 11.99 -20.15
CA GLU A 180 31.30 12.94 -19.11
C GLU A 180 31.57 12.45 -17.68
N GLY A 181 32.03 11.21 -17.53
CA GLY A 181 32.23 10.57 -16.23
C GLY A 181 30.92 10.30 -15.49
N LEU A 182 31.06 9.99 -14.19
CA LEU A 182 29.92 9.68 -13.31
C LEU A 182 28.93 10.85 -13.21
N ARG A 183 29.41 12.09 -13.29
CA ARG A 183 28.56 13.30 -13.23
C ARG A 183 27.60 13.42 -14.43
N GLY A 184 27.94 12.83 -15.58
CA GLY A 184 27.05 12.79 -16.75
C GLY A 184 25.78 11.98 -16.48
N LEU A 185 25.91 10.83 -15.80
CA LEU A 185 24.77 9.98 -15.44
C LEU A 185 23.85 10.62 -14.38
N TYR A 186 24.39 11.49 -13.54
CA TYR A 186 23.62 12.20 -12.49
C TYR A 186 23.24 13.62 -12.88
N ARG A 187 23.33 13.96 -14.17
CA ARG A 187 23.03 15.30 -14.62
C ARG A 187 21.55 15.63 -14.37
N GLY A 188 21.29 16.83 -13.86
CA GLY A 188 19.93 17.25 -13.50
C GLY A 188 19.40 16.67 -12.19
N PHE A 189 20.18 15.91 -11.41
CA PHE A 189 19.73 15.31 -10.13
C PHE A 189 19.02 16.30 -9.20
N GLY A 190 19.61 17.49 -8.96
CA GLY A 190 18.99 18.52 -8.12
C GLY A 190 17.66 19.04 -8.69
N LEU A 191 17.56 19.19 -10.01
CA LEU A 191 16.29 19.57 -10.67
C LEU A 191 15.27 18.42 -10.60
N THR A 192 15.69 17.16 -10.65
CA THR A 192 14.80 16.02 -10.44
C THR A 192 14.20 16.05 -9.04
N LEU A 193 15.00 16.29 -8.00
CA LEU A 193 14.48 16.43 -6.62
C LEU A 193 13.49 17.60 -6.49
N LEU A 194 13.84 18.76 -7.05
CA LEU A 194 13.00 19.96 -7.02
C LEU A 194 11.72 19.84 -7.85
N THR A 195 11.68 18.95 -8.83
CA THR A 195 10.49 18.75 -9.66
C THR A 195 9.57 17.68 -9.08
N GLN A 196 10.10 16.54 -8.64
CA GLN A 196 9.25 15.40 -8.30
C GLN A 196 8.40 15.60 -7.05
N SER A 197 8.99 16.03 -5.92
CA SER A 197 8.22 16.21 -4.68
C SER A 197 7.18 17.32 -4.77
N PRO A 198 7.49 18.52 -5.30
CA PRO A 198 6.48 19.56 -5.50
C PRO A 198 5.42 19.18 -6.55
N ALA A 199 5.81 18.50 -7.63
CA ALA A 199 4.85 18.04 -8.64
C ALA A 199 3.84 17.06 -8.04
N ALA A 200 4.29 16.13 -7.19
CA ALA A 200 3.44 15.17 -6.50
C ALA A 200 2.49 15.87 -5.52
N ALA A 201 3.00 16.79 -4.69
CA ALA A 201 2.18 17.55 -3.76
C ALA A 201 1.11 18.39 -4.48
N LEU A 202 1.50 19.10 -5.55
CA LEU A 202 0.58 19.86 -6.39
C LEU A 202 -0.47 18.97 -7.05
N TRP A 203 -0.05 17.81 -7.56
CA TRP A 203 -0.97 16.89 -8.23
C TRP A 203 -1.99 16.31 -7.25
N TRP A 204 -1.55 15.74 -6.12
CA TRP A 204 -2.46 15.14 -5.13
C TRP A 204 -3.36 16.19 -4.46
N GLY A 205 -2.83 17.37 -4.15
CA GLY A 205 -3.60 18.48 -3.59
C GLY A 205 -4.68 18.99 -4.55
N ALA A 206 -4.32 19.24 -5.81
CA ALA A 206 -5.27 19.63 -6.84
C ALA A 206 -6.30 18.52 -7.15
N TYR A 207 -5.86 17.25 -7.16
CA TYR A 207 -6.71 16.09 -7.37
C TYR A 207 -7.78 15.96 -6.29
N GLY A 208 -7.39 15.95 -5.02
CA GLY A 208 -8.34 15.86 -3.90
C GLY A 208 -9.30 17.05 -3.85
N SER A 209 -8.80 18.26 -4.11
CA SER A 209 -9.63 19.48 -4.16
C SER A 209 -10.66 19.41 -5.29
N ALA A 210 -10.23 18.98 -6.49
CA ALA A 210 -11.12 18.83 -7.64
C ALA A 210 -12.18 17.75 -7.39
N GLN A 211 -11.81 16.59 -6.83
CA GLN A 211 -12.78 15.55 -6.47
C GLN A 211 -13.83 16.07 -5.51
N HIS A 212 -13.42 16.76 -4.45
CA HIS A 212 -14.32 17.29 -3.44
C HIS A 212 -15.33 18.30 -4.02
N VAL A 213 -14.86 19.22 -4.87
CA VAL A 213 -15.74 20.18 -5.57
C VAL A 213 -16.71 19.48 -6.52
N ILE A 214 -16.22 18.53 -7.32
CA ILE A 214 -17.04 17.83 -8.31
C ILE A 214 -18.10 16.98 -7.62
N TRP A 215 -17.76 16.21 -6.58
CA TRP A 215 -18.73 15.41 -5.84
C TRP A 215 -19.83 16.28 -5.21
N ARG A 216 -19.48 17.40 -4.59
CA ARG A 216 -20.46 18.38 -4.08
C ARG A 216 -21.34 18.94 -5.19
N SER A 217 -20.77 19.25 -6.36
CA SER A 217 -21.55 19.76 -7.51
C SER A 217 -22.52 18.73 -8.11
N LEU A 218 -22.20 17.44 -7.98
CA LEU A 218 -23.07 16.34 -8.39
C LEU A 218 -24.13 15.99 -7.33
N GLY A 219 -24.18 16.75 -6.24
CA GLY A 219 -25.12 16.51 -5.14
C GLY A 219 -24.76 15.27 -4.34
N PHE A 220 -23.49 14.89 -4.23
CA PHE A 220 -23.02 13.92 -3.23
C PHE A 220 -22.40 14.73 -2.07
N GLY A 221 -23.24 15.06 -1.09
CA GLY A 221 -22.84 15.65 0.19
C GLY A 221 -22.82 14.63 1.32
N ASP A 222 -22.50 15.06 2.54
CA ASP A 222 -22.33 14.19 3.70
C ASP A 222 -23.63 13.43 4.11
N ASP A 223 -24.80 13.85 3.61
CA ASP A 223 -26.12 13.36 4.00
C ASP A 223 -26.83 12.44 2.97
N ILE A 224 -26.12 11.93 1.95
CA ILE A 224 -26.76 11.24 0.82
C ILE A 224 -26.38 9.76 0.73
N GLU A 225 -27.38 8.88 0.94
CA GLU A 225 -27.25 7.41 0.87
C GLU A 225 -27.15 6.86 -0.56
N ARG A 226 -27.25 7.71 -1.59
CA ARG A 226 -27.14 7.27 -3.00
C ARG A 226 -25.70 6.89 -3.31
N LYS A 227 -25.48 5.64 -3.72
CA LYS A 227 -24.17 5.20 -4.22
C LYS A 227 -23.92 5.75 -5.63
N PRO A 228 -22.72 6.29 -5.92
CA PRO A 228 -22.38 6.77 -7.25
C PRO A 228 -22.30 5.59 -8.23
N SER A 229 -22.81 5.80 -9.44
CA SER A 229 -22.67 4.83 -10.54
C SER A 229 -21.21 4.69 -10.98
N HIS A 230 -20.87 3.58 -11.64
CA HIS A 230 -19.53 3.39 -12.20
C HIS A 230 -19.13 4.50 -13.19
N LEU A 231 -20.10 5.01 -13.97
CA LEU A 231 -19.84 6.10 -14.91
C LEU A 231 -19.54 7.41 -14.18
N GLU A 232 -20.30 7.74 -13.13
CA GLU A 232 -20.04 8.92 -12.28
C GLU A 232 -18.65 8.80 -11.64
N LEU A 233 -18.31 7.65 -11.05
CA LEU A 233 -17.00 7.42 -10.43
C LEU A 233 -15.85 7.64 -11.42
N VAL A 234 -15.91 7.00 -12.58
CA VAL A 234 -14.87 7.12 -13.62
C VAL A 234 -14.79 8.55 -14.16
N THR A 235 -15.92 9.22 -14.35
CA THR A 235 -15.98 10.60 -14.87
C THR A 235 -15.38 11.59 -13.88
N VAL A 236 -15.70 11.46 -12.58
CA VAL A 236 -15.13 12.32 -11.54
C VAL A 236 -13.63 12.08 -11.43
N GLN A 237 -13.18 10.82 -11.38
CA GLN A 237 -11.76 10.50 -11.32
C GLN A 237 -10.99 11.04 -12.54
N ALA A 238 -11.53 10.90 -13.75
CA ALA A 238 -10.91 11.39 -14.98
C ALA A 238 -10.85 12.93 -15.04
N THR A 239 -11.92 13.60 -14.63
CA THR A 239 -11.99 15.07 -14.62
C THR A 239 -11.04 15.64 -13.58
N ALA A 240 -11.05 15.10 -12.35
CA ALA A 240 -10.13 15.50 -11.30
C ALA A 240 -8.67 15.20 -11.67
N GLY A 241 -8.39 14.05 -12.28
CA GLY A 241 -7.06 13.69 -12.79
C GLY A 241 -6.55 14.65 -13.86
N THR A 242 -7.45 15.13 -14.74
CA THR A 242 -7.13 16.12 -15.77
C THR A 242 -6.85 17.51 -15.17
N ILE A 243 -7.65 17.96 -14.21
CA ILE A 243 -7.43 19.23 -13.50
C ILE A 243 -6.10 19.20 -12.74
N ALA A 244 -5.83 18.11 -12.02
CA ALA A 244 -4.57 17.90 -11.32
C ALA A 244 -3.37 17.86 -12.29
N GLY A 245 -3.53 17.17 -13.42
CA GLY A 245 -2.56 17.15 -14.52
C GLY A 245 -2.28 18.54 -15.08
N ALA A 246 -3.31 19.37 -15.29
CA ALA A 246 -3.18 20.75 -15.74
C ALA A 246 -2.40 21.61 -14.72
N CYS A 247 -2.85 21.64 -13.46
CA CYS A 247 -2.20 22.44 -12.41
C CYS A 247 -0.72 22.07 -12.24
N SER A 248 -0.44 20.76 -12.09
CA SER A 248 0.93 20.29 -11.88
C SER A 248 1.79 20.55 -13.13
N SER A 249 1.27 20.30 -14.34
CA SER A 249 2.04 20.54 -15.56
C SER A 249 2.35 22.02 -15.79
N ILE A 250 1.41 22.95 -15.59
CA ILE A 250 1.65 24.39 -15.77
C ILE A 250 2.82 24.86 -14.89
N ILE A 251 2.80 24.50 -13.61
CA ILE A 251 3.81 24.96 -12.65
C ILE A 251 5.18 24.30 -12.90
N THR A 252 5.18 23.01 -13.26
CA THR A 252 6.43 22.22 -13.28
C THR A 252 7.08 22.13 -14.66
N THR A 253 6.38 22.53 -15.73
CA THR A 253 6.92 22.47 -17.11
C THR A 253 8.21 23.28 -17.29
N PRO A 254 8.33 24.53 -16.80
CA PRO A 254 9.57 25.30 -16.98
C PRO A 254 10.80 24.58 -16.43
N ILE A 255 10.68 24.00 -15.23
CA ILE A 255 11.78 23.28 -14.57
C ILE A 255 12.05 21.95 -15.28
N ASP A 256 11.02 21.24 -15.72
CA ASP A 256 11.19 20.00 -16.51
C ASP A 256 11.87 20.26 -17.85
N THR A 257 11.51 21.33 -18.57
CA THR A 257 12.14 21.66 -19.85
C THR A 257 13.63 21.96 -19.68
N ILE A 258 14.01 22.71 -18.64
CA ILE A 258 15.42 22.96 -18.30
C ILE A 258 16.12 21.66 -17.93
N LYS A 259 15.49 20.81 -17.09
CA LYS A 259 16.02 19.50 -16.69
C LYS A 259 16.26 18.59 -17.90
N THR A 260 15.26 18.42 -18.76
CA THR A 260 15.34 17.55 -19.95
C THR A 260 16.45 18.01 -20.89
N ARG A 261 16.56 19.31 -21.18
CA ARG A 261 17.67 19.83 -21.99
C ARG A 261 19.02 19.58 -21.33
N LEU A 262 19.13 19.83 -20.02
CA LEU A 262 20.36 19.60 -19.28
C LEU A 262 20.79 18.13 -19.37
N GLN A 263 19.86 17.19 -19.17
CA GLN A 263 20.12 15.73 -19.18
C GLN A 263 20.50 15.17 -20.56
N VAL A 264 20.06 15.82 -21.64
CA VAL A 264 20.21 15.30 -23.00
C VAL A 264 21.32 15.98 -23.79
N MET A 265 21.49 17.29 -23.65
CA MET A 265 22.38 18.04 -24.54
C MET A 265 23.86 17.79 -24.19
N ASP A 266 24.58 17.27 -25.19
CA ASP A 266 26.03 17.08 -25.15
C ASP A 266 26.69 18.30 -25.75
N ASP A 267 27.47 19.01 -24.92
CA ASP A 267 28.21 20.22 -25.24
C ASP A 267 27.47 21.25 -26.11
N TYR A 268 27.14 22.41 -25.53
CA TYR A 268 26.70 23.62 -26.25
C TYR A 268 27.83 24.22 -27.13
N ARG A 269 28.62 23.38 -27.81
CA ARG A 269 29.79 23.69 -28.64
C ARG A 269 30.89 24.52 -27.94
N THR A 270 30.70 24.93 -26.69
CA THR A 270 31.53 25.95 -25.98
C THR A 270 31.53 25.77 -24.44
N GLY A 271 31.57 24.53 -23.93
CA GLY A 271 31.83 24.22 -22.52
C GLY A 271 30.69 23.54 -21.75
N ARG A 272 30.93 23.25 -20.46
CA ARG A 272 30.06 22.40 -19.61
C ARG A 272 28.63 22.97 -19.51
N PRO A 273 27.60 22.10 -19.62
CA PRO A 273 26.22 22.52 -19.47
C PRO A 273 25.89 22.85 -18.01
N SER A 274 25.14 23.93 -17.80
CA SER A 274 24.71 24.41 -16.49
C SER A 274 23.26 24.89 -16.55
N VAL A 275 22.56 24.86 -15.42
CA VAL A 275 21.16 25.30 -15.32
C VAL A 275 21.01 26.73 -15.86
N TRP A 276 21.86 27.65 -15.40
CA TRP A 276 21.85 29.05 -15.85
C TRP A 276 22.06 29.19 -17.36
N ARG A 277 22.99 28.42 -17.92
CA ARG A 277 23.27 28.45 -19.35
C ARG A 277 22.11 27.92 -20.17
N THR A 278 21.53 26.79 -19.79
CA THR A 278 20.36 26.22 -20.45
C THR A 278 19.17 27.18 -20.39
N THR A 279 18.95 27.84 -19.24
CA THR A 279 17.93 28.89 -19.08
C THR A 279 18.19 30.06 -20.03
N LYS A 280 19.43 30.57 -20.10
CA LYS A 280 19.80 31.68 -20.99
C LYS A 280 19.60 31.32 -22.46
N VAL A 281 19.99 30.11 -22.87
CA VAL A 281 19.83 29.63 -24.25
C VAL A 281 18.34 29.50 -24.61
N LEU A 282 17.51 28.93 -23.72
CA LEU A 282 16.05 28.84 -23.94
C LEU A 282 15.41 30.22 -24.11
N LEU A 283 15.82 31.18 -23.28
CA LEU A 283 15.32 32.56 -23.35
C LEU A 283 15.78 33.27 -24.64
N GLN A 284 16.99 32.98 -25.13
CA GLN A 284 17.51 33.54 -26.37
C GLN A 284 16.87 32.92 -27.62
N GLU A 285 16.52 31.63 -27.60
CA GLU A 285 15.87 30.96 -28.74
C GLU A 285 14.40 31.38 -28.90
N ASP A 286 13.60 31.28 -27.83
CA ASP A 286 12.13 31.37 -27.90
C ASP A 286 11.52 32.32 -26.85
N GLY A 287 12.36 33.05 -26.11
CA GLY A 287 11.90 33.82 -24.96
C GLY A 287 11.22 32.94 -23.92
N TRP A 288 10.17 33.47 -23.30
CA TRP A 288 9.42 32.76 -22.26
C TRP A 288 8.66 31.53 -22.75
N ARG A 289 8.33 31.47 -24.04
CA ARG A 289 7.66 30.31 -24.65
C ARG A 289 8.57 29.09 -24.70
N GLY A 290 9.88 29.29 -24.73
CA GLY A 290 10.88 28.22 -24.71
C GLY A 290 10.73 27.28 -23.50
N PHE A 291 10.40 27.82 -22.33
CA PHE A 291 10.22 27.05 -21.10
C PHE A 291 9.00 26.11 -21.15
N TYR A 292 8.02 26.39 -22.01
CA TYR A 292 6.81 25.60 -22.17
C TYR A 292 6.83 24.72 -23.45
N ARG A 293 7.99 24.56 -24.09
CA ARG A 293 8.15 23.60 -25.19
C ARG A 293 7.76 22.20 -24.73
N GLY A 294 6.93 21.51 -25.52
CA GLY A 294 6.42 20.18 -25.18
C GLY A 294 5.34 20.17 -24.08
N PHE A 295 4.77 21.33 -23.70
CA PHE A 295 3.69 21.41 -22.71
C PHE A 295 2.49 20.52 -23.07
N GLY A 296 2.00 20.56 -24.33
CA GLY A 296 0.84 19.76 -24.75
C GLY A 296 1.00 18.25 -24.49
N PRO A 297 2.07 17.60 -25.00
CA PRO A 297 2.35 16.21 -24.68
C PRO A 297 2.57 15.95 -23.19
N ARG A 298 3.18 16.87 -22.45
CA ARG A 298 3.37 16.74 -20.99
C ARG A 298 2.03 16.75 -20.25
N PHE A 299 1.18 17.72 -20.53
CA PHE A 299 -0.16 17.82 -19.99
C PHE A 299 -0.95 16.54 -20.28
N LEU A 300 -0.97 16.10 -21.55
CA LEU A 300 -1.67 14.88 -21.94
C LEU A 300 -1.12 13.65 -21.20
N ASN A 301 0.20 13.52 -21.08
CA ASN A 301 0.82 12.41 -20.36
C ASN A 301 0.45 12.41 -18.87
N MET A 302 0.52 13.56 -18.19
CA MET A 302 0.21 13.66 -16.76
C MET A 302 -1.29 13.43 -16.47
N SER A 303 -2.18 13.94 -17.32
CA SER A 303 -3.62 13.72 -17.19
C SER A 303 -4.00 12.25 -17.41
N LEU A 304 -3.46 11.62 -18.46
CA LEU A 304 -3.72 10.20 -18.73
C LEU A 304 -3.09 9.29 -17.67
N TRP A 305 -1.89 9.59 -17.21
CA TRP A 305 -1.20 8.81 -16.18
C TRP A 305 -2.03 8.76 -14.89
N GLY A 306 -2.51 9.91 -14.41
CA GLY A 306 -3.31 10.01 -13.19
C GLY A 306 -4.61 9.22 -13.26
N THR A 307 -5.39 9.42 -14.33
CA THR A 307 -6.66 8.70 -14.54
C THR A 307 -6.45 7.19 -14.70
N SER A 308 -5.47 6.79 -15.52
CA SER A 308 -5.20 5.38 -15.79
C SER A 308 -4.61 4.65 -14.58
N MET A 309 -3.84 5.32 -13.71
CA MET A 309 -3.27 4.71 -12.50
C MET A 309 -4.38 4.20 -11.57
N ILE A 310 -5.42 4.99 -11.37
CA ILE A 310 -6.52 4.65 -10.43
C ILE A 310 -7.36 3.50 -11.00
N VAL A 311 -7.75 3.59 -12.27
CA VAL A 311 -8.47 2.52 -12.97
C VAL A 311 -7.65 1.22 -12.97
N THR A 312 -6.34 1.33 -13.22
CA THR A 312 -5.42 0.19 -13.20
C THR A 312 -5.34 -0.42 -11.79
N TYR A 313 -5.24 0.41 -10.75
CA TYR A 313 -5.21 -0.05 -9.35
C TYR A 313 -6.50 -0.78 -8.97
N GLU A 314 -7.67 -0.23 -9.33
CA GLU A 314 -8.95 -0.90 -9.10
C GLU A 314 -9.07 -2.22 -9.85
N LEU A 315 -8.61 -2.26 -11.11
CA LEU A 315 -8.58 -3.48 -11.91
C LEU A 315 -7.65 -4.54 -11.29
N ILE A 316 -6.45 -4.15 -10.83
CA ILE A 316 -5.52 -5.05 -10.13
C ILE A 316 -6.20 -5.65 -8.90
N LYS A 317 -6.85 -4.82 -8.06
CA LYS A 317 -7.58 -5.31 -6.88
C LYS A 317 -8.65 -6.34 -7.25
N ARG A 318 -9.50 -6.03 -8.24
CA ARG A 318 -10.59 -6.93 -8.68
C ARG A 318 -10.05 -8.27 -9.21
N LEU A 319 -8.99 -8.24 -10.03
CA LEU A 319 -8.38 -9.44 -10.59
C LEU A 319 -7.60 -10.27 -9.57
N SER A 320 -7.27 -9.68 -8.42
CA SER A 320 -6.45 -10.31 -7.37
C SER A 320 -7.27 -10.79 -6.17
N ILE A 321 -8.59 -10.82 -6.27
CA ILE A 321 -9.46 -11.38 -5.22
C ILE A 321 -9.13 -12.87 -5.07
N SER A 322 -8.82 -13.29 -3.84
CA SER A 322 -8.61 -14.69 -3.51
C SER A 322 -9.95 -15.40 -3.52
N ALA A 323 -10.14 -16.34 -4.46
CA ALA A 323 -11.31 -17.22 -4.48
C ALA A 323 -11.16 -18.30 -3.39
N LEU A 324 -11.34 -17.92 -2.12
CA LEU A 324 -11.67 -18.88 -1.06
C LEU A 324 -13.18 -18.82 -0.83
N GLY A 325 -13.90 -19.66 -1.57
CA GLY A 325 -15.36 -19.75 -1.50
C GLY A 325 -15.99 -20.83 -2.39
N SER A 326 -15.24 -21.56 -3.22
CA SER A 326 -15.77 -22.72 -3.93
C SER A 326 -14.88 -23.95 -3.75
N ALA A 327 -15.52 -25.01 -3.29
CA ALA A 327 -14.92 -26.26 -2.90
C ALA A 327 -14.23 -27.00 -4.06
N SER A 328 -13.17 -27.74 -3.69
CA SER A 328 -12.71 -29.01 -4.27
C SER A 328 -12.44 -29.09 -5.77
N ARG A 329 -11.14 -29.16 -6.12
CA ARG A 329 -10.54 -30.24 -6.93
C ARG A 329 -9.01 -30.10 -6.93
N PRO A 330 -8.24 -31.18 -6.69
CA PRO A 330 -6.80 -31.17 -6.90
C PRO A 330 -6.50 -31.52 -8.36
N CYS A 331 -5.64 -30.76 -9.03
CA CYS A 331 -4.79 -31.35 -10.07
C CYS A 331 -3.46 -30.58 -10.23
N PRO A 332 -2.34 -31.29 -10.46
CA PRO A 332 -0.99 -30.76 -10.30
C PRO A 332 -0.37 -30.35 -11.64
N ALA A 333 0.47 -29.30 -11.64
CA ALA A 333 1.74 -29.22 -12.38
C ALA A 333 2.29 -27.77 -12.36
N ARG A 334 3.25 -27.55 -11.47
CA ARG A 334 4.50 -26.77 -11.67
C ARG A 334 4.56 -25.91 -12.96
N VAL A 335 4.46 -24.60 -12.80
CA VAL A 335 5.28 -23.65 -13.57
C VAL A 335 6.40 -23.16 -12.65
N LYS A 336 7.60 -23.71 -12.84
CA LYS A 336 8.82 -23.19 -12.22
C LYS A 336 9.20 -21.89 -12.96
N MET A 337 8.80 -20.74 -12.46
CA MET A 337 9.43 -19.46 -12.83
C MET A 337 9.38 -18.50 -11.64
N GLY A 338 10.55 -18.04 -11.17
CA GLY A 338 10.67 -16.86 -10.31
C GLY A 338 11.00 -17.03 -8.82
N LEU A 339 11.45 -18.21 -8.35
CA LEU A 339 11.68 -18.49 -6.92
C LEU A 339 12.77 -17.66 -6.20
N SER A 340 13.53 -16.80 -6.87
CA SER A 340 14.63 -16.05 -6.23
C SER A 340 14.22 -14.67 -5.70
N PHE A 341 13.29 -13.96 -6.36
CA PHE A 341 12.84 -12.64 -5.90
C PHE A 341 11.77 -12.75 -4.81
N THR A 342 10.86 -13.71 -4.93
CA THR A 342 9.79 -13.94 -3.94
C THR A 342 10.34 -14.38 -2.58
N LYS A 343 11.40 -15.19 -2.56
CA LYS A 343 12.06 -15.66 -1.32
C LYS A 343 12.82 -14.57 -0.57
N LEU A 344 13.39 -13.60 -1.29
CA LEU A 344 14.10 -12.49 -0.68
C LEU A 344 13.10 -11.43 -0.16
N PHE A 345 12.03 -11.19 -0.91
CA PHE A 345 10.97 -10.25 -0.54
C PHE A 345 10.10 -10.76 0.62
N SER A 346 9.77 -12.07 0.65
CA SER A 346 9.00 -12.66 1.75
C SER A 346 9.76 -12.72 3.07
N ARG A 347 11.09 -12.83 3.04
CA ARG A 347 11.95 -12.79 4.26
C ARG A 347 12.13 -11.39 4.84
N LEU A 348 11.94 -10.33 4.04
CA LEU A 348 12.11 -8.94 4.47
C LEU A 348 10.80 -8.25 4.86
N PHE A 349 9.63 -8.78 4.45
CA PHE A 349 8.34 -8.07 4.57
C PHE A 349 7.14 -8.89 5.07
N ALA A 350 7.30 -10.15 5.49
CA ALA A 350 6.18 -10.92 6.03
C ALA A 350 5.99 -10.63 7.53
N LYS A 351 5.00 -9.79 7.90
CA LYS A 351 4.33 -9.94 9.20
C LYS A 351 3.76 -11.36 9.24
N LYS A 352 4.01 -12.10 10.33
CA LYS A 352 3.49 -13.48 10.50
C LYS A 352 2.02 -13.33 10.90
N GLU A 353 1.11 -13.42 9.94
CA GLU A 353 -0.34 -13.43 10.21
C GLU A 353 -0.65 -14.72 10.99
N MET A 354 -1.19 -14.58 12.21
CA MET A 354 -1.45 -15.71 13.10
C MET A 354 -2.93 -15.81 13.43
N ARG A 355 -3.52 -16.97 13.20
CA ARG A 355 -4.94 -17.18 13.51
C ARG A 355 -5.07 -17.60 14.97
N ILE A 356 -5.57 -16.68 15.79
CA ILE A 356 -5.85 -16.92 17.22
C ILE A 356 -7.35 -16.87 17.43
N LEU A 357 -7.91 -17.80 18.19
CA LEU A 357 -9.33 -17.82 18.52
C LEU A 357 -9.53 -17.39 19.97
N MET A 358 -10.38 -16.39 20.25
CA MET A 358 -10.75 -16.00 21.62
C MET A 358 -12.15 -16.49 21.95
N VAL A 359 -12.30 -17.28 23.01
CA VAL A 359 -13.57 -17.91 23.40
C VAL A 359 -13.70 -17.93 24.92
N GLY A 360 -14.89 -18.26 25.42
CA GLY A 360 -15.20 -18.26 26.85
C GLY A 360 -16.70 -18.12 27.07
N LEU A 361 -17.15 -18.35 28.31
CA LEU A 361 -18.57 -18.22 28.66
C LEU A 361 -19.08 -16.80 28.45
N ASP A 362 -20.40 -16.64 28.42
CA ASP A 362 -21.04 -15.32 28.38
C ASP A 362 -20.69 -14.53 29.65
N ALA A 363 -20.65 -13.20 29.51
CA ALA A 363 -20.22 -12.27 30.56
C ALA A 363 -18.76 -12.43 31.06
N ALA A 364 -17.94 -13.33 30.51
CA ALA A 364 -16.53 -13.48 30.90
C ALA A 364 -15.63 -12.26 30.59
N GLY A 365 -16.10 -11.33 29.76
CA GLY A 365 -15.40 -10.08 29.43
C GLY A 365 -14.59 -10.10 28.12
N LYS A 366 -14.87 -11.03 27.21
CA LYS A 366 -14.22 -11.15 25.88
C LYS A 366 -14.30 -9.84 25.07
N THR A 367 -15.51 -9.30 24.93
CA THR A 367 -15.78 -8.05 24.21
C THR A 367 -15.04 -6.87 24.83
N THR A 368 -14.98 -6.79 26.16
CA THR A 368 -14.26 -5.74 26.89
C THR A 368 -12.75 -5.83 26.64
N ILE A 369 -12.17 -7.05 26.66
CA ILE A 369 -10.76 -7.28 26.31
C ILE A 369 -10.49 -6.84 24.87
N LEU A 370 -11.36 -7.22 23.92
CA LEU A 370 -11.25 -6.85 22.53
C LEU A 370 -11.22 -5.32 22.33
N TYR A 371 -12.17 -4.60 22.93
CA TYR A 371 -12.20 -3.14 22.84
C TYR A 371 -10.99 -2.47 23.49
N LYS A 372 -10.55 -2.97 24.66
CA LYS A 372 -9.36 -2.46 25.35
C LYS A 372 -8.11 -2.59 24.49
N LEU A 373 -7.94 -3.73 23.81
CA LEU A 373 -6.82 -3.97 22.90
C LEU A 373 -6.92 -3.18 21.59
N LYS A 374 -8.13 -2.85 21.13
CA LYS A 374 -8.37 -2.16 19.85
C LYS A 374 -8.30 -0.63 19.94
N LEU A 375 -8.83 -0.03 21.02
CA LEU A 375 -9.06 1.42 21.11
C LEU A 375 -8.26 2.11 22.22
N GLY A 376 -7.60 1.37 23.12
CA GLY A 376 -6.87 1.96 24.26
C GLY A 376 -7.76 2.60 25.34
N GLU A 377 -9.08 2.67 25.15
CA GLU A 377 -10.05 3.31 26.05
C GLU A 377 -11.14 2.35 26.56
N ILE A 378 -11.74 2.69 27.71
CA ILE A 378 -12.79 1.91 28.39
C ILE A 378 -14.16 2.33 27.87
N VAL A 379 -14.81 1.49 27.06
CA VAL A 379 -16.24 1.64 26.72
C VAL A 379 -17.05 0.64 27.51
N THR A 380 -18.05 1.10 28.27
CA THR A 380 -19.03 0.24 28.93
C THR A 380 -19.89 -0.44 27.88
N THR A 381 -19.72 -1.76 27.70
CA THR A 381 -20.43 -2.54 26.69
C THR A 381 -21.84 -2.91 27.15
N ILE A 382 -22.83 -2.67 26.30
CA ILE A 382 -24.18 -3.29 26.38
C ILE A 382 -24.04 -4.75 25.90
N PRO A 383 -24.79 -5.74 26.45
CA PRO A 383 -24.69 -7.13 26.01
C PRO A 383 -24.92 -7.27 24.50
N THR A 384 -23.96 -7.83 23.78
CA THR A 384 -24.03 -8.00 22.33
C THR A 384 -25.05 -9.07 21.95
N ILE A 385 -26.01 -8.71 21.11
CA ILE A 385 -26.81 -9.66 20.33
C ILE A 385 -26.10 -9.81 18.98
N GLY A 386 -25.40 -10.93 18.77
CA GLY A 386 -24.81 -11.27 17.46
C GLY A 386 -23.32 -11.61 17.46
N PHE A 387 -22.84 -11.92 16.26
CA PHE A 387 -21.52 -12.45 15.92
C PHE A 387 -20.57 -11.31 15.51
N ASN A 388 -19.43 -11.11 16.18
CA ASN A 388 -18.47 -10.06 15.83
C ASN A 388 -17.07 -10.62 15.54
N VAL A 389 -16.47 -10.18 14.43
CA VAL A 389 -15.15 -10.63 13.95
C VAL A 389 -14.28 -9.39 13.81
N GLU A 390 -13.22 -9.33 14.61
CA GLU A 390 -12.38 -8.14 14.66
C GLU A 390 -10.90 -8.54 14.64
N THR A 391 -10.17 -8.02 13.65
CA THR A 391 -8.70 -8.20 13.61
C THR A 391 -8.05 -7.13 14.47
N VAL A 392 -7.22 -7.57 15.43
CA VAL A 392 -6.41 -6.71 16.28
C VAL A 392 -4.94 -6.91 15.91
N GLU A 393 -4.21 -5.81 15.77
CA GLU A 393 -2.76 -5.84 15.59
C GLU A 393 -2.05 -5.62 16.93
N TYR A 394 -1.19 -6.55 17.33
CA TYR A 394 -0.29 -6.38 18.48
C TYR A 394 1.13 -6.76 18.09
N LYS A 395 2.05 -5.80 18.21
CA LYS A 395 3.45 -5.91 17.77
C LYS A 395 3.54 -6.32 16.28
N ASN A 396 4.20 -7.44 15.99
CA ASN A 396 4.41 -7.95 14.63
C ASN A 396 3.38 -9.03 14.23
N ILE A 397 2.30 -9.16 15.01
CA ILE A 397 1.31 -10.22 14.89
C ILE A 397 -0.08 -9.60 14.72
N SER A 398 -0.76 -9.97 13.64
CA SER A 398 -2.20 -9.75 13.50
C SER A 398 -2.91 -10.99 14.01
N PHE A 399 -3.91 -10.80 14.86
CA PHE A 399 -4.77 -11.88 15.33
C PHE A 399 -6.24 -11.51 15.16
N THR A 400 -7.03 -12.47 14.67
CA THR A 400 -8.46 -12.30 14.43
C THR A 400 -9.24 -12.75 15.65
N VAL A 401 -9.77 -11.82 16.44
CA VAL A 401 -10.61 -12.12 17.59
C VAL A 401 -12.04 -12.39 17.11
N TRP A 402 -12.56 -13.57 17.44
CA TRP A 402 -13.93 -13.96 17.13
C TRP A 402 -14.74 -13.89 18.41
N ASP A 403 -15.45 -12.79 18.65
CA ASP A 403 -16.34 -12.66 19.80
C ASP A 403 -17.65 -13.41 19.49
N VAL A 404 -17.63 -14.71 19.76
CA VAL A 404 -18.84 -15.51 19.74
C VAL A 404 -19.47 -15.43 21.13
N GLY A 405 -20.71 -14.95 21.19
CA GLY A 405 -21.48 -14.92 22.43
C GLY A 405 -21.42 -16.29 23.13
N GLY A 406 -21.25 -16.30 24.45
CA GLY A 406 -21.02 -17.54 25.21
C GLY A 406 -22.28 -18.26 25.67
N GLN A 407 -23.46 -17.86 25.17
CA GLN A 407 -24.73 -18.48 25.53
C GLN A 407 -24.82 -19.90 24.96
N ASP A 408 -25.42 -20.82 25.72
CA ASP A 408 -25.51 -22.26 25.40
C ASP A 408 -25.98 -22.54 23.96
N LYS A 409 -26.91 -21.73 23.45
CA LYS A 409 -27.52 -21.92 22.12
C LYS A 409 -26.58 -21.68 20.94
N ILE A 410 -25.49 -20.95 21.13
CA ILE A 410 -24.57 -20.55 20.05
C ILE A 410 -23.17 -21.16 20.17
N ARG A 411 -22.87 -21.89 21.25
CA ARG A 411 -21.59 -22.63 21.45
C ARG A 411 -21.30 -23.67 20.34
N PRO A 412 -22.29 -24.40 19.77
CA PRO A 412 -22.01 -25.35 18.68
C PRO A 412 -21.39 -24.70 17.43
N LEU A 413 -21.60 -23.39 17.22
CA LEU A 413 -21.03 -22.66 16.10
C LEU A 413 -19.51 -22.47 16.21
N TRP A 414 -18.93 -22.62 17.42
CA TRP A 414 -17.48 -22.47 17.64
C TRP A 414 -16.66 -23.41 16.74
N ARG A 415 -17.20 -24.60 16.43
CA ARG A 415 -16.57 -25.62 15.58
C ARG A 415 -16.22 -25.12 14.19
N HIS A 416 -17.01 -24.22 13.62
CA HIS A 416 -16.74 -23.65 12.29
C HIS A 416 -15.46 -22.78 12.27
N TYR A 417 -14.92 -22.42 13.43
CA TYR A 417 -13.79 -21.51 13.55
C TYR A 417 -12.48 -22.19 13.97
N PHE A 418 -12.49 -23.50 14.27
CA PHE A 418 -11.30 -24.22 14.74
C PHE A 418 -10.23 -24.41 13.68
N GLN A 419 -10.62 -24.52 12.40
CA GLN A 419 -9.69 -24.76 11.30
C GLN A 419 -8.54 -23.75 11.28
N ASN A 420 -7.30 -24.24 11.11
CA ASN A 420 -6.08 -23.41 11.04
C ASN A 420 -5.83 -22.50 12.25
N THR A 421 -6.46 -22.74 13.41
CA THR A 421 -6.22 -21.95 14.62
C THR A 421 -4.91 -22.36 15.27
N GLN A 422 -3.97 -21.43 15.37
CA GLN A 422 -2.62 -21.64 15.90
C GLN A 422 -2.53 -21.36 17.41
N GLY A 423 -3.41 -20.48 17.90
CA GLY A 423 -3.52 -20.13 19.32
C GLY A 423 -4.97 -20.03 19.77
N LEU A 424 -5.25 -20.43 21.00
CA LEU A 424 -6.57 -20.36 21.62
C LEU A 424 -6.45 -19.51 22.89
N ILE A 425 -7.23 -18.44 22.98
CA ILE A 425 -7.40 -17.63 24.19
C ILE A 425 -8.73 -18.01 24.82
N PHE A 426 -8.71 -18.58 26.02
CA PHE A 426 -9.90 -18.93 26.77
C PHE A 426 -10.09 -17.95 27.93
N VAL A 427 -11.18 -17.18 27.92
CA VAL A 427 -11.46 -16.14 28.91
C VAL A 427 -12.42 -16.69 29.97
N VAL A 428 -12.03 -16.56 31.24
CA VAL A 428 -12.75 -17.06 32.41
C VAL A 428 -13.09 -15.89 33.31
N ASP A 429 -14.35 -15.81 33.74
CA ASP A 429 -14.74 -14.88 34.81
C ASP A 429 -14.24 -15.41 36.15
N SER A 430 -13.27 -14.73 36.75
CA SER A 430 -12.67 -15.14 38.02
C SER A 430 -13.63 -14.94 39.20
N ASN A 431 -14.62 -14.06 39.08
CA ASN A 431 -15.57 -13.78 40.14
C ASN A 431 -16.79 -14.72 40.09
N ASP A 432 -17.00 -15.43 38.99
CA ASP A 432 -18.09 -16.38 38.80
C ASP A 432 -17.69 -17.80 39.25
N ARG A 433 -17.80 -18.05 40.55
CA ARG A 433 -17.41 -19.32 41.18
C ARG A 433 -18.35 -20.48 40.83
N ASP A 434 -19.59 -20.20 40.44
CA ASP A 434 -20.61 -21.20 40.15
C ASP A 434 -20.45 -21.78 38.74
N ARG A 435 -20.14 -20.93 37.75
CA ARG A 435 -19.99 -21.35 36.35
C ARG A 435 -18.58 -21.77 35.94
N VAL A 436 -17.61 -21.77 36.85
CA VAL A 436 -16.25 -22.24 36.55
C VAL A 436 -16.19 -23.72 36.17
N VAL A 437 -17.10 -24.55 36.70
CA VAL A 437 -17.22 -25.97 36.34
C VAL A 437 -17.75 -26.12 34.91
N GLU A 438 -18.70 -25.28 34.53
CA GLU A 438 -19.21 -25.21 33.16
C GLU A 438 -18.11 -24.74 32.19
N ALA A 439 -17.32 -23.74 32.59
CA ALA A 439 -16.18 -23.26 31.80
C ALA A 439 -15.13 -24.35 31.58
N ARG A 440 -14.87 -25.18 32.60
CA ARG A 440 -14.01 -26.37 32.49
C ARG A 440 -14.56 -27.33 31.44
N ASP A 441 -15.82 -27.72 31.57
CA ASP A 441 -16.40 -28.75 30.71
C ASP A 441 -16.44 -28.29 29.24
N GLU A 442 -16.69 -27.00 28.99
CA GLU A 442 -16.60 -26.40 27.65
C GLU A 442 -15.16 -26.37 27.13
N LEU A 443 -14.19 -25.92 27.94
CA LEU A 443 -12.78 -25.90 27.54
C LEU A 443 -12.31 -27.30 27.14
N HIS A 444 -12.54 -28.32 27.97
CA HIS A 444 -12.14 -29.70 27.67
C HIS A 444 -12.86 -30.25 26.44
N ARG A 445 -14.14 -29.92 26.24
CA ARG A 445 -14.88 -30.30 25.03
C ARG A 445 -14.25 -29.71 23.77
N MET A 446 -13.86 -28.43 23.80
CA MET A 446 -13.19 -27.78 22.68
C MET A 446 -11.81 -28.37 22.41
N LEU A 447 -11.01 -28.61 23.46
CA LEU A 447 -9.64 -29.12 23.31
C LEU A 447 -9.56 -30.56 22.78
N ASN A 448 -10.67 -31.30 22.82
CA ASN A 448 -10.81 -32.64 22.25
C ASN A 448 -11.07 -32.65 20.73
N GLU A 449 -11.31 -31.50 20.11
CA GLU A 449 -11.55 -31.40 18.67
C GLU A 449 -10.20 -31.42 17.91
N ASP A 450 -10.13 -32.23 16.85
CA ASP A 450 -8.88 -32.52 16.14
C ASP A 450 -8.23 -31.25 15.56
N GLU A 451 -9.04 -30.29 15.10
CA GLU A 451 -8.57 -29.03 14.52
C GLU A 451 -7.82 -28.16 15.53
N LEU A 452 -8.08 -28.31 16.83
CA LEU A 452 -7.43 -27.56 17.89
C LEU A 452 -6.25 -28.31 18.51
N ARG A 453 -5.94 -29.53 18.08
CA ARG A 453 -4.93 -30.40 18.73
C ARG A 453 -3.56 -29.75 18.91
N GLU A 454 -3.12 -28.97 17.93
CA GLU A 454 -1.79 -28.34 17.93
C GLU A 454 -1.77 -26.90 18.50
N ALA A 455 -2.94 -26.31 18.73
CA ALA A 455 -3.08 -24.92 19.17
C ALA A 455 -2.49 -24.67 20.57
N VAL A 456 -1.74 -23.58 20.72
CA VAL A 456 -1.24 -23.12 22.03
C VAL A 456 -2.39 -22.50 22.83
N LEU A 457 -2.53 -22.86 24.10
CA LEU A 457 -3.63 -22.38 24.95
C LEU A 457 -3.15 -21.25 25.87
N LEU A 458 -3.83 -20.10 25.83
CA LEU A 458 -3.72 -19.04 26.83
C LEU A 458 -5.05 -18.95 27.59
N VAL A 459 -5.02 -18.98 28.90
CA VAL A 459 -6.20 -18.76 29.75
C VAL A 459 -6.09 -17.38 30.38
N PHE A 460 -7.10 -16.53 30.16
CA PHE A 460 -7.25 -15.27 30.87
C PHE A 460 -8.18 -15.46 32.07
N ALA A 461 -7.60 -15.37 33.27
CA ALA A 461 -8.33 -15.27 34.52
C ALA A 461 -8.78 -13.82 34.70
N ASN A 462 -9.91 -13.46 34.11
CA ASN A 462 -10.37 -12.09 33.98
C ASN A 462 -11.23 -11.63 35.17
N LYS A 463 -11.36 -10.31 35.36
CA LYS A 463 -12.07 -9.65 36.47
C LYS A 463 -11.42 -9.81 37.84
N GLN A 464 -10.09 -9.78 37.88
CA GLN A 464 -9.31 -9.82 39.13
C GLN A 464 -9.51 -8.59 40.02
N ASP A 465 -10.14 -7.54 39.49
CA ASP A 465 -10.55 -6.33 40.22
C ASP A 465 -11.74 -6.55 41.18
N LEU A 466 -12.45 -7.67 41.07
CA LEU A 466 -13.63 -7.96 41.88
C LEU A 466 -13.28 -8.68 43.20
N PRO A 467 -14.00 -8.39 44.31
CA PRO A 467 -13.60 -8.82 45.66
C PRO A 467 -13.61 -10.34 45.90
N ASN A 468 -14.37 -11.11 45.12
CA ASN A 468 -14.46 -12.57 45.25
C ASN A 468 -13.71 -13.32 44.13
N ALA A 469 -12.85 -12.63 43.38
CA ALA A 469 -12.12 -13.21 42.26
C ALA A 469 -11.20 -14.37 42.71
N MET A 470 -11.34 -15.50 42.03
CA MET A 470 -10.43 -16.64 42.14
C MET A 470 -9.07 -16.24 41.57
N ASN A 471 -7.99 -16.55 42.28
CA ASN A 471 -6.64 -16.32 41.74
C ASN A 471 -6.31 -17.34 40.63
N ALA A 472 -5.24 -17.09 39.88
CA ALA A 472 -4.84 -17.97 38.77
C ALA A 472 -4.58 -19.42 39.21
N ALA A 473 -4.06 -19.67 40.42
CA ALA A 473 -3.83 -21.02 40.92
C ALA A 473 -5.14 -21.78 41.15
N GLU A 474 -6.12 -21.12 41.79
CA GLU A 474 -7.44 -21.69 42.01
C GLU A 474 -8.16 -22.01 40.69
N ILE A 475 -8.07 -21.13 39.69
CA ILE A 475 -8.64 -21.37 38.36
C ILE A 475 -7.91 -22.51 37.64
N THR A 476 -6.59 -22.63 37.80
CA THR A 476 -5.79 -23.72 37.22
C THR A 476 -6.29 -25.09 37.72
N ASP A 477 -6.53 -25.19 39.03
CA ASP A 477 -7.06 -26.41 39.64
C ASP A 477 -8.49 -26.70 39.18
N LYS A 478 -9.37 -25.70 39.20
CA LYS A 478 -10.79 -25.87 38.83
C LYS A 478 -11.00 -26.20 37.36
N LEU A 479 -10.18 -25.64 36.46
CA LEU A 479 -10.20 -25.98 35.03
C LEU A 479 -9.45 -27.29 34.73
N GLY A 480 -8.74 -27.86 35.71
CA GLY A 480 -7.98 -29.09 35.53
C GLY A 480 -6.84 -28.96 34.52
N LEU A 481 -6.20 -27.79 34.42
CA LEU A 481 -5.16 -27.53 33.41
C LEU A 481 -3.93 -28.45 33.58
N HIS A 482 -3.68 -28.94 34.80
CA HIS A 482 -2.64 -29.93 35.09
C HIS A 482 -2.80 -31.26 34.33
N SER A 483 -4.02 -31.58 33.87
CA SER A 483 -4.28 -32.76 33.05
C SER A 483 -3.80 -32.61 31.60
N LEU A 484 -3.62 -31.38 31.12
CA LEU A 484 -3.26 -31.05 29.73
C LEU A 484 -1.75 -31.18 29.45
N ARG A 485 -1.12 -32.30 29.86
CA ARG A 485 0.34 -32.49 29.82
C ARG A 485 0.95 -32.45 28.41
N GLN A 486 0.16 -32.74 27.38
CA GLN A 486 0.62 -32.77 25.99
C GLN A 486 0.42 -31.44 25.24
N ARG A 487 -0.12 -30.41 25.91
CA ARG A 487 -0.41 -29.11 25.32
C ARG A 487 0.37 -28.02 26.03
N HIS A 488 0.92 -27.08 25.27
CA HIS A 488 1.51 -25.87 25.85
C HIS A 488 0.39 -24.93 26.27
N TRP A 489 0.31 -24.64 27.56
CA TRP A 489 -0.68 -23.74 28.12
C TRP A 489 -0.05 -22.76 29.12
N TYR A 490 -0.69 -21.60 29.28
CA TYR A 490 -0.36 -20.60 30.29
C TYR A 490 -1.63 -19.92 30.78
N ILE A 491 -1.63 -19.51 32.04
CA ILE A 491 -2.72 -18.75 32.65
C ILE A 491 -2.18 -17.41 33.12
N GLN A 492 -2.93 -16.35 32.82
CA GLN A 492 -2.58 -14.99 33.18
C GLN A 492 -3.75 -14.36 33.92
N SER A 493 -3.48 -13.80 35.10
CA SER A 493 -4.42 -12.93 35.82
C SER A 493 -4.61 -11.64 35.04
N THR A 494 -5.85 -11.25 34.78
CA THR A 494 -6.17 -10.06 33.98
C THR A 494 -7.34 -9.25 34.51
N CYS A 495 -7.33 -7.97 34.17
CA CYS A 495 -8.46 -7.07 34.34
C CYS A 495 -8.75 -6.35 33.02
N ALA A 496 -9.86 -6.68 32.37
CA ALA A 496 -10.21 -6.12 31.06
C ALA A 496 -10.41 -4.59 31.07
N THR A 497 -10.87 -4.02 32.18
CA THR A 497 -11.14 -2.58 32.31
C THR A 497 -9.85 -1.78 32.50
N SER A 498 -8.96 -2.22 33.41
CA SER A 498 -7.66 -1.56 33.61
C SER A 498 -6.68 -1.85 32.46
N GLY A 499 -6.75 -3.05 31.87
CA GLY A 499 -5.81 -3.57 30.88
C GLY A 499 -4.64 -4.35 31.48
N GLU A 500 -4.59 -4.46 32.81
CA GLU A 500 -3.53 -5.18 33.52
C GLU A 500 -3.51 -6.67 33.16
N GLY A 501 -2.33 -7.22 32.89
CA GLY A 501 -2.11 -8.62 32.57
C GLY A 501 -2.46 -9.03 31.13
N LEU A 502 -3.18 -8.20 30.37
CA LEU A 502 -3.59 -8.55 28.99
C LEU A 502 -2.38 -8.67 28.07
N TYR A 503 -1.48 -7.70 28.13
CA TYR A 503 -0.32 -7.62 27.25
C TYR A 503 0.72 -8.70 27.57
N GLU A 504 0.92 -9.00 28.85
CA GLU A 504 1.81 -10.05 29.35
C GLU A 504 1.38 -11.43 28.83
N GLY A 505 0.07 -11.72 28.85
CA GLY A 505 -0.46 -12.97 28.29
C GLY A 505 -0.33 -13.05 26.77
N LEU A 506 -0.57 -11.95 26.05
CA LEU A 506 -0.38 -11.89 24.60
C LEU A 506 1.08 -12.05 24.20
N ASP A 507 2.01 -11.47 24.96
CA ASP A 507 3.45 -11.63 24.77
C ASP A 507 3.90 -13.07 24.94
N TRP A 508 3.40 -13.75 25.98
CA TRP A 508 3.64 -15.17 26.16
C TRP A 508 3.12 -15.99 24.98
N LEU A 509 1.88 -15.74 24.54
CA LEU A 509 1.24 -16.48 23.45
C LEU A 509 1.99 -16.28 22.13
N SER A 510 2.35 -15.04 21.81
CA SER A 510 3.20 -14.65 20.68
C SER A 510 4.48 -15.47 20.62
N ASN A 511 5.24 -15.49 21.72
CA ASN A 511 6.54 -16.16 21.80
C ASN A 511 6.43 -17.69 21.64
N ASN A 512 5.36 -18.28 22.16
CA ASN A 512 5.17 -19.74 22.17
C ASN A 512 4.53 -20.30 20.89
N ILE A 513 3.78 -19.49 20.13
CA ILE A 513 3.35 -19.90 18.79
C ILE A 513 4.49 -19.68 17.78
N ALA A 514 5.31 -18.63 17.95
CA ALA A 514 6.45 -18.37 17.06
C ALA A 514 7.51 -19.48 17.07
N SER A 515 7.71 -20.18 18.20
CA SER A 515 8.68 -21.28 18.34
C SER A 515 8.26 -22.60 17.66
N LYS A 516 6.98 -22.75 17.30
CA LYS A 516 6.43 -23.96 16.67
C LYS A 516 6.34 -23.91 15.14
N ALA A 517 6.53 -22.74 14.52
CA ALA A 517 6.34 -22.53 13.08
C ALA A 517 7.58 -21.94 12.44
#